data_AF-A0A8S0SRW1-F1
#
_entry.id   AF-A0A8S0SRW1-F1
#
_cell.length_a   1.000
_cell.length_b   1.000
_cell.length_c   1.000
_cell.angle_alpha   90.00
_cell.angle_beta   90.00
_cell.angle_gamma   90.00
#
_symmetry.space_group_name_H-M   'P 1'
#
loop_
_entity.id
_entity.type
_entity.pdbx_description
1 polymer ?
#
loop_
_entity_poly.entity_id
_entity_poly.type
_entity_poly.pdbx_seq_one_letter_code
_entity_poly.pdbx_strand_id
1 'polypeptide(L)'
;MRLYDPDKKQPEEELIKVEYLKFPQNTFCTGAAFVAKPGSPEEDGGWIITYVHNEDNNISQVYIVDAQKFSDGPVAKITLSSRVPYGFHGAFMPMR
;
A
#
# COMPACT_ATOMS: atom_id res chain seq x y z
N MET A 1 36.38 28.79 0.01
CA MET A 1 35.46 29.75 -0.61
C MET A 1 35.17 29.27 -2.03
N ARG A 2 34.01 28.64 -2.29
CA ARG A 2 33.62 28.23 -3.65
C ARG A 2 32.81 29.38 -4.26
N LEU A 3 33.21 29.82 -5.46
CA LEU A 3 32.52 30.86 -6.21
C LEU A 3 31.17 30.31 -6.69
N TYR A 4 30.12 31.14 -6.61
CA TYR A 4 28.81 30.87 -7.18
C TYR A 4 28.93 30.86 -8.71
N ASP A 5 28.47 29.77 -9.32
CA ASP A 5 28.44 29.57 -10.77
C ASP A 5 26.97 29.59 -11.21
N PRO A 6 26.51 30.66 -11.89
CA PRO A 6 25.11 30.83 -12.28
C PRO A 6 24.65 29.85 -13.37
N ASP A 7 25.58 29.18 -14.06
CA ASP A 7 25.28 28.26 -15.16
C ASP A 7 25.26 26.79 -14.72
N LYS A 8 25.61 26.53 -13.45
CA LYS A 8 25.49 25.21 -12.85
C LYS A 8 24.02 24.94 -12.53
N LYS A 9 23.36 24.15 -13.38
CA LYS A 9 22.08 23.54 -13.03
C LYS A 9 22.22 22.86 -11.67
N GLN A 10 21.37 23.27 -10.72
CA GLN A 10 21.21 22.51 -9.49
C GLN A 10 20.84 21.07 -9.90
N PRO A 11 21.43 20.03 -9.26
CA PRO A 11 20.97 18.68 -9.52
C PRO A 11 19.47 18.66 -9.26
N GLU A 12 18.69 18.22 -10.26
CA GLU A 12 17.29 17.91 -10.04
C GLU A 12 17.25 16.99 -8.82
N GLU A 13 16.70 17.47 -7.71
CA GLU A 13 16.55 16.64 -6.51
C GLU A 13 15.77 15.42 -6.95
N GLU A 14 16.41 14.25 -6.89
CA GLU A 14 15.82 12.99 -7.32
C GLU A 14 14.64 12.70 -6.38
N LEU A 15 13.45 13.12 -6.80
CA LEU A 15 12.24 13.07 -5.97
C LEU A 15 11.93 11.61 -5.63
N ILE A 16 11.58 11.36 -4.38
CA ILE A 16 11.10 10.05 -3.96
C ILE A 16 9.81 9.74 -4.72
N LYS A 17 9.80 8.66 -5.52
CA LYS A 17 8.59 8.16 -6.16
C LYS A 17 7.63 7.68 -5.07
N VAL A 18 6.39 8.17 -5.09
CA VAL A 18 5.32 7.72 -4.20
C VAL A 18 4.13 7.28 -5.04
N GLU A 19 3.55 6.13 -4.70
CA GLU A 19 2.35 5.59 -5.32
C GLU A 19 1.24 5.47 -4.28
N TYR A 20 -0.01 5.65 -4.73
CA TYR A 20 -1.17 5.69 -3.84
C TYR A 20 -2.29 4.81 -4.38
N LEU A 21 -2.91 4.07 -3.48
CA LEU A 21 -4.21 3.45 -3.70
C LEU A 21 -5.28 4.32 -3.06
N LYS A 22 -6.08 4.99 -3.90
CA LYS A 22 -7.20 5.81 -3.41
C LYS A 22 -8.43 4.93 -3.19
N PHE A 23 -8.96 4.94 -1.98
CA PHE A 23 -10.24 4.30 -1.69
C PHE A 23 -11.42 5.12 -2.21
N PRO A 24 -12.58 4.49 -2.47
CA PRO A 24 -13.83 5.20 -2.70
C PRO A 24 -14.15 6.16 -1.54
N GLN A 25 -15.09 7.06 -1.76
CA GLN A 25 -15.60 7.92 -0.70
C GLN A 25 -16.11 7.08 0.49
N ASN A 26 -15.93 7.63 1.69
CA ASN A 26 -16.37 7.03 2.95
C ASN A 26 -15.88 5.59 3.17
N THR A 27 -14.69 5.28 2.63
CA THR A 27 -14.08 3.96 2.69
C THR A 27 -12.67 4.11 3.26
N PHE A 28 -12.41 3.42 4.37
CA PHE A 28 -11.19 3.59 5.16
C PHE A 28 -10.51 2.26 5.43
N CYS A 29 -9.18 2.25 5.48
CA CYS A 29 -8.42 1.06 5.78
C CYS A 29 -7.90 1.02 7.22
N THR A 30 -7.67 -0.18 7.76
CA THR A 30 -7.02 -0.40 9.05
C THR A 30 -6.01 -1.54 8.97
N GLY A 31 -4.82 -1.32 9.51
CA GLY A 31 -3.69 -2.24 9.43
C GLY A 31 -3.19 -2.46 8.00
N ALA A 32 -1.91 -2.76 7.85
CA ALA A 32 -1.35 -3.24 6.60
C ALA A 32 -0.22 -4.22 6.92
N ALA A 33 -0.14 -5.31 6.17
CA ALA A 33 0.93 -6.28 6.28
C ALA A 33 1.47 -6.62 4.89
N PHE A 34 2.80 -6.70 4.77
CA PHE A 34 3.46 -7.21 3.58
C PHE A 34 3.48 -8.75 3.61
N VAL A 35 3.24 -9.35 2.45
CA VAL A 35 3.34 -10.80 2.21
C VAL A 35 4.26 -11.02 1.02
N ALA A 36 5.43 -11.59 1.29
CA ALA A 36 6.42 -11.89 0.26
C ALA A 36 5.88 -12.92 -0.75
N LYS A 37 6.11 -12.65 -2.03
CA LYS A 37 5.84 -13.63 -3.09
C LYS A 37 6.96 -14.66 -3.13
N PRO A 38 6.67 -15.96 -3.05
CA PRO A 38 7.70 -16.99 -3.11
C PRO A 38 8.55 -16.88 -4.39
N GLY A 39 9.87 -16.89 -4.20
CA GLY A 39 10.84 -16.81 -5.30
C GLY A 39 11.00 -15.42 -5.94
N SER A 40 10.39 -14.37 -5.38
CA SER A 40 10.68 -13.02 -5.85
C SER A 40 12.09 -12.57 -5.46
N PRO A 41 12.88 -12.02 -6.39
CA PRO A 41 14.22 -11.50 -6.08
C PRO A 41 14.18 -10.08 -5.49
N GLU A 42 13.08 -9.34 -5.71
CA GLU A 42 12.90 -7.95 -5.26
C GLU A 42 12.38 -7.88 -3.83
N GLU A 43 12.84 -6.89 -3.04
CA GLU A 43 12.42 -6.64 -1.65
C GLU A 43 10.90 -6.43 -1.54
N ASP A 44 10.36 -5.59 -2.43
CA ASP A 44 8.93 -5.27 -2.53
C ASP A 44 8.16 -6.29 -3.39
N GLY A 45 8.81 -7.39 -3.74
CA GLY A 45 8.22 -8.47 -4.52
C GLY A 45 7.19 -9.27 -3.74
N GLY A 46 5.96 -8.77 -3.70
CA GLY A 46 4.90 -9.35 -2.89
C GLY A 46 3.61 -8.55 -2.92
N TRP A 47 2.84 -8.67 -1.86
CA TRP A 47 1.55 -8.03 -1.72
C TRP A 47 1.44 -7.26 -0.41
N ILE A 48 0.71 -6.15 -0.46
CA ILE A 48 0.18 -5.49 0.73
C ILE A 48 -1.25 -5.98 0.95
N ILE A 49 -1.53 -6.44 2.17
CA ILE A 49 -2.86 -6.87 2.60
C ILE A 49 -3.38 -5.91 3.66
N THR A 50 -4.61 -5.42 3.49
CA THR A 50 -5.23 -4.46 4.40
C THR A 50 -6.74 -4.69 4.53
N TYR A 51 -7.30 -4.44 5.72
CA TYR A 51 -8.75 -4.39 5.90
C TYR A 51 -9.26 -3.05 5.41
N VAL A 52 -10.40 -3.08 4.70
CA VAL A 52 -11.07 -1.90 4.15
C VAL A 52 -12.52 -1.93 4.58
N HIS A 53 -13.02 -0.84 5.15
CA HIS A 53 -14.40 -0.71 5.59
C HIS A 53 -15.08 0.44 4.85
N ASN A 54 -16.22 0.15 4.23
CA ASN A 54 -17.09 1.16 3.66
C ASN A 54 -18.16 1.53 4.71
N GLU A 55 -18.18 2.79 5.12
CA GLU A 55 -19.09 3.29 6.16
C GLU A 55 -20.51 3.55 5.65
N ASP A 56 -20.71 3.67 4.33
CA ASP A 56 -22.05 3.88 3.74
C ASP A 56 -22.92 2.61 3.81
N ASN A 57 -22.32 1.44 3.61
CA ASN A 57 -23.04 0.15 3.56
C ASN A 57 -22.60 -0.85 4.63
N ASN A 58 -21.69 -0.44 5.52
CA ASN A 58 -21.18 -1.23 6.62
C ASN A 58 -20.46 -2.55 6.20
N ILE A 59 -19.99 -2.63 4.95
CA ILE A 59 -19.27 -3.80 4.43
C ILE A 59 -17.78 -3.67 4.77
N SER A 60 -17.17 -4.78 5.21
CA SER A 60 -15.72 -4.91 5.33
C SER A 60 -15.18 -5.86 4.27
N GLN A 61 -14.02 -5.51 3.73
CA GLN A 61 -13.29 -6.30 2.75
C GLN A 61 -11.82 -6.41 3.17
N VAL A 62 -11.12 -7.40 2.62
CA VAL A 62 -9.66 -7.46 2.61
C VAL A 62 -9.19 -7.13 1.19
N TYR A 63 -8.36 -6.11 1.07
CA TYR A 63 -7.73 -5.74 -0.20
C TYR A 63 -6.34 -6.38 -0.24
N ILE A 64 -6.03 -7.01 -1.37
CA ILE A 64 -4.71 -7.53 -1.70
C ILE A 64 -4.19 -6.71 -2.86
N VAL A 65 -3.09 -5.99 -2.65
CA VAL A 65 -2.50 -5.05 -3.61
C VAL A 65 -1.11 -5.55 -3.98
N ASP A 66 -0.79 -5.58 -5.27
CA ASP A 66 0.57 -5.86 -5.74
C ASP A 66 1.46 -4.67 -5.34
N ALA A 67 2.50 -4.93 -4.55
CA ALA A 67 3.34 -3.87 -3.98
C ALA A 67 4.13 -3.12 -5.06
N GLN A 68 4.41 -3.74 -6.21
CA GLN A 68 5.13 -3.12 -7.34
C GLN A 68 4.20 -2.38 -8.30
N LYS A 69 2.88 -2.52 -8.13
CA LYS A 69 1.84 -1.93 -8.98
C LYS A 69 0.76 -1.28 -8.14
N PHE A 70 1.17 -0.49 -7.14
CA PHE A 70 0.26 -0.01 -6.11
C PHE A 70 -0.88 0.86 -6.66
N SER A 71 -0.59 1.63 -7.71
CA SER A 71 -1.55 2.52 -8.38
C SER A 71 -2.54 1.78 -9.31
N ASP A 72 -2.27 0.53 -9.67
CA ASP A 72 -3.14 -0.27 -10.56
C ASP A 72 -4.41 -0.77 -9.83
N GLY A 73 -4.44 -0.64 -8.51
CA GLY A 73 -5.53 -1.12 -7.67
C GLY A 73 -5.27 -2.51 -7.09
N PRO A 74 -6.20 -3.00 -6.26
CA PRO A 74 -6.07 -4.32 -5.66
C PRO A 74 -6.23 -5.42 -6.71
N VAL A 75 -5.32 -6.39 -6.69
CA VAL A 75 -5.41 -7.63 -7.49
C VAL A 75 -6.53 -8.54 -7.01
N ALA A 76 -6.95 -8.42 -5.76
CA ALA A 76 -8.13 -9.09 -5.22
C ALA A 76 -8.80 -8.28 -4.10
N LYS A 77 -10.12 -8.41 -4.01
CA LYS A 77 -10.95 -7.90 -2.92
C LYS A 77 -11.78 -9.04 -2.35
N ILE A 78 -11.62 -9.35 -1.07
CA ILE A 78 -12.36 -10.41 -0.39
C ILE A 78 -13.41 -9.77 0.49
N THR A 79 -14.70 -9.96 0.20
CA THR A 79 -15.78 -9.46 1.04
C THR A 79 -15.98 -10.35 2.27
N LEU A 80 -16.03 -9.74 3.45
CA LEU A 80 -16.22 -10.45 4.71
C LEU A 80 -17.71 -10.52 5.05
N SER A 81 -18.12 -11.60 5.73
CA SER A 81 -19.52 -11.80 6.16
C SER A 81 -19.96 -10.84 7.27
N SER A 82 -18.99 -10.21 7.95
CA SER A 82 -19.22 -9.34 9.09
C SER A 82 -18.25 -8.16 9.06
N ARG A 83 -18.67 -7.05 9.66
CA ARG A 83 -17.84 -5.87 9.87
C ARG A 83 -16.61 -6.20 10.71
N VAL A 84 -15.45 -5.72 10.27
CA VAL A 84 -14.22 -5.65 11.05
C VAL A 84 -14.09 -4.25 11.64
N PRO A 85 -14.09 -4.08 12.98
CA PRO A 85 -13.85 -2.78 13.60
C PRO A 85 -12.47 -2.21 13.29
N TYR A 86 -12.33 -0.88 13.32
CA TYR A 86 -11.03 -0.23 13.23
C TYR A 86 -10.11 -0.71 14.35
N GLY A 87 -9.04 -1.41 13.97
CA GLY A 87 -8.06 -1.97 14.88
C GLY A 87 -6.76 -1.18 14.87
N PHE A 88 -5.75 -1.75 15.53
CA PHE A 88 -4.39 -1.23 15.56
C PHE A 88 -3.48 -2.08 14.66
N HIS A 89 -2.56 -2.82 15.26
CA HIS A 89 -1.52 -3.56 14.56
C HIS A 89 -1.94 -5.02 14.32
N GLY A 90 -1.36 -5.60 13.28
CA GLY A 90 -1.46 -7.01 12.95
C GLY A 90 -0.17 -7.47 12.29
N ALA A 91 0.03 -8.79 12.20
CA ALA A 91 1.17 -9.38 11.53
C ALA A 91 0.69 -10.52 10.63
N PHE A 92 1.38 -10.70 9.50
CA PHE A 92 1.20 -11.89 8.68
C PHE A 92 2.13 -13.00 9.16
N MET A 93 1.59 -14.18 9.36
CA MET A 93 2.34 -15.37 9.77
C MET A 93 2.34 -16.37 8.60
N PRO A 94 3.47 -16.60 7.93
CA PRO A 94 3.54 -17.61 6.88
C PRO A 94 3.32 -18.99 7.48
N MET A 95 2.55 -19.83 6.78
CA MET A 95 2.47 -21.25 7.11
C MET A 95 3.80 -21.91 6.69
N ARG A 96 4.43 -22.64 7.62
CA ARG A 96 5.61 -23.45 7.33
C ARG A 96 5.23 -24.74 6.62
#